data_AF-A0A948Q8V8-F1
#
_entry.id   AF-A0A948Q8V8-F1
#
_cell.length_a   1.000
_cell.length_b   1.000
_cell.length_c   1.000
_cell.angle_alpha   90.00
_cell.angle_beta   90.00
_cell.angle_gamma   90.00
#
_symmetry.space_group_name_H-M   'P 1'
#
loop_
_entity.id
_entity.type
_entity.pdbx_description
1 polymer ?
#
loop_
_entity_poly.entity_id
_entity_poly.type
_entity_poly.pdbx_seq_one_letter_code
_entity_poly.pdbx_strand_id
1 'polypeptide(L)'
;MGQFINFASGTIFQLLIPTICLFHFKRKGSNLGWQLCLFWIGQNFLNISIYIGDAIRQALPLVGGGVHDWTYLLTAMGLIAHTHFIAKIIFLIGSAIIFLNFYFIANDAMKHKPIMLN
;
A
#
# COMPACT_ATOMS: atom_id res chain seq x y z
N MET A 1 -5.51 -11.92 -22.18
CA MET A 1 -5.95 -10.65 -21.54
C MET A 1 -6.69 -10.84 -20.22
N GLY A 2 -7.63 -11.80 -20.09
CA GLY A 2 -8.45 -11.95 -18.87
C GLY A 2 -7.66 -12.19 -17.57
N GLN A 3 -6.56 -12.96 -17.61
CA GLN A 3 -5.74 -13.23 -16.41
C GLN A 3 -4.95 -12.00 -15.93
N PHE A 4 -4.47 -11.14 -16.84
CA PHE A 4 -3.79 -9.89 -16.48
C PHE A 4 -4.71 -8.97 -15.67
N ILE A 5 -5.95 -8.81 -16.13
CA ILE A 5 -6.96 -7.97 -15.46
C ILE A 5 -7.33 -8.55 -14.10
N ASN A 6 -7.48 -9.88 -13.99
CA ASN A 6 -7.79 -10.54 -12.73
C ASN A 6 -6.68 -10.34 -11.68
N PHE A 7 -5.41 -10.52 -12.04
CA PHE A 7 -4.29 -10.31 -11.12
C PHE A 7 -4.05 -8.84 -10.78
N ALA A 8 -4.19 -7.95 -11.77
CA ALA A 8 -4.15 -6.51 -11.51
C ALA A 8 -5.30 -6.07 -10.58
N SER A 9 -6.48 -6.68 -10.68
CA SER A 9 -7.66 -6.30 -9.90
C SER A 9 -7.43 -6.41 -8.39
N GLY A 10 -6.73 -7.43 -7.91
CA GLY A 10 -6.40 -7.59 -6.49
C GLY A 10 -5.60 -6.40 -5.94
N THR A 11 -4.52 -6.03 -6.62
CA THR A 11 -3.69 -4.87 -6.25
C THR A 11 -4.45 -3.55 -6.41
N ILE A 12 -5.27 -3.43 -7.45
CA ILE A 12 -6.10 -2.24 -7.69
C ILE A 12 -7.08 -2.04 -6.53
N PHE A 13 -7.82 -3.08 -6.11
CA PHE A 13 -8.77 -2.95 -5.01
C PHE A 13 -8.07 -2.72 -3.65
N GLN A 14 -6.92 -3.35 -3.41
CA GLN A 14 -6.09 -3.12 -2.23
C GLN A 14 -5.74 -1.63 -2.05
N LEU A 15 -5.48 -0.89 -3.13
CA LEU A 15 -5.16 0.53 -3.08
C LEU A 15 -6.40 1.43 -3.23
N LEU A 16 -7.40 1.02 -4.02
CA LEU A 16 -8.58 1.82 -4.33
C LEU A 16 -9.45 2.03 -3.09
N ILE A 17 -9.74 0.96 -2.34
CA ILE A 17 -10.59 1.03 -1.14
C ILE A 17 -10.06 2.01 -0.10
N PRO A 18 -8.80 1.90 0.40
CA PRO A 18 -8.29 2.86 1.37
C PRO A 18 -8.19 4.27 0.81
N THR A 19 -7.97 4.43 -0.50
CA THR A 19 -7.96 5.75 -1.15
C THR A 19 -9.34 6.41 -1.13
N ILE A 20 -10.41 5.67 -1.45
CA ILE A 20 -11.79 6.16 -1.36
C ILE A 20 -12.12 6.56 0.08
N CYS A 21 -11.80 5.70 1.05
CA CYS A 21 -12.00 5.96 2.47
C CYS A 21 -11.22 7.22 2.93
N LEU A 22 -9.97 7.37 2.49
CA LEU A 22 -9.16 8.55 2.78
C LEU A 22 -9.87 9.83 2.34
N PHE A 23 -10.35 9.89 1.09
CA PHE A 23 -11.06 11.06 0.59
C PHE A 23 -12.39 11.29 1.32
N HIS A 24 -13.11 10.23 1.67
CA HIS A 24 -14.34 10.33 2.46
C HIS A 24 -14.08 10.97 3.83
N PHE A 25 -13.13 10.43 4.62
CA PHE A 25 -12.82 10.95 5.95
C PHE A 25 -12.21 12.35 5.92
N LYS A 26 -11.39 12.65 4.89
CA LYS A 26 -10.84 13.99 4.68
C LYS A 26 -11.95 15.01 4.42
N ARG A 27 -12.96 14.67 3.61
CA ARG A 27 -14.13 15.54 3.37
C ARG A 27 -15.02 15.71 4.61
N LYS A 28 -15.05 14.73 5.51
CA LYS A 28 -15.77 14.78 6.78
C LYS A 28 -15.03 15.53 7.89
N GLY A 29 -13.80 16.01 7.65
CA GLY A 29 -12.97 16.67 8.66
C GLY A 29 -12.45 15.73 9.75
N SER A 30 -12.50 14.41 9.54
CA SER A 30 -11.99 13.43 10.50
C SER A 30 -10.49 13.23 10.28
N ASN A 31 -9.67 13.96 11.06
CA ASN A 31 -8.22 13.94 10.91
C ASN A 31 -7.61 12.54 11.08
N LEU A 32 -7.93 11.88 12.20
CA LEU A 32 -7.44 10.54 12.46
C LEU A 32 -7.97 9.53 11.41
N GLY A 33 -9.21 9.70 10.93
CA GLY A 33 -9.80 8.82 9.94
C GLY A 33 -9.03 8.79 8.62
N TRP A 34 -8.73 9.96 8.04
CA TRP A 34 -7.96 10.00 6.78
C TRP A 34 -6.50 9.60 7.00
N GLN A 35 -5.93 9.88 8.18
CA GLN A 35 -4.57 9.47 8.55
C GLN A 35 -4.47 7.94 8.62
N LEU A 36 -5.41 7.26 9.27
CA LEU A 36 -5.43 5.78 9.29
C LEU A 36 -5.55 5.19 7.89
N CYS A 37 -6.34 5.80 7.00
CA CYS A 37 -6.40 5.37 5.60
C CYS A 37 -5.08 5.61 4.86
N LEU A 38 -4.37 6.72 5.11
CA LEU A 38 -3.05 6.97 4.51
C LEU A 38 -2.02 5.94 4.98
N PHE A 39 -2.01 5.60 6.28
CA PHE A 39 -1.19 4.52 6.81
C PHE A 39 -1.51 3.19 6.13
N TRP A 40 -2.80 2.88 5.97
CA TRP A 40 -3.26 1.66 5.29
C TRP A 40 -2.77 1.61 3.83
N ILE A 41 -2.78 2.72 3.09
CA ILE A 41 -2.18 2.77 1.75
C ILE A 41 -0.69 2.41 1.82
N GLY A 42 0.08 3.03 2.71
CA GLY A 42 1.50 2.72 2.88
C GLY A 42 1.77 1.24 3.22
N GLN A 43 0.96 0.65 4.11
CA GLN A 43 1.02 -0.77 4.44
C GLN A 43 0.73 -1.67 3.23
N ASN A 44 -0.22 -1.31 2.36
CA ASN A 44 -0.46 -2.04 1.13
C ASN A 44 0.77 -2.00 0.20
N PHE A 45 1.43 -0.85 0.05
CA PHE A 45 2.68 -0.77 -0.73
C PHE A 45 3.77 -1.69 -0.16
N LEU A 46 3.95 -1.73 1.17
CA LEU A 46 4.89 -2.66 1.79
C LEU A 46 4.52 -4.12 1.49
N ASN A 47 3.24 -4.48 1.61
CA ASN A 47 2.77 -5.82 1.30
C ASN A 47 3.01 -6.20 -0.18
N ILE A 48 2.65 -5.31 -1.10
CA ILE A 48 2.89 -5.48 -2.54
C ILE A 48 4.40 -5.68 -2.82
N SER A 49 5.27 -4.92 -2.15
CA SER A 49 6.72 -5.04 -2.34
C SER A 49 7.25 -6.45 -2.02
N ILE A 50 6.69 -7.11 -1.01
CA ILE A 50 7.05 -8.48 -0.60
C ILE A 50 6.64 -9.47 -1.70
N TYR A 51 5.41 -9.36 -2.21
CA TYR A 51 4.92 -10.22 -3.28
C TYR A 51 5.65 -10.01 -4.62
N ILE A 52 6.02 -8.76 -4.95
CA ILE A 52 6.90 -8.49 -6.09
C ILE A 52 8.24 -9.18 -5.85
N GLY A 53 8.86 -8.99 -4.69
CA GLY A 53 10.17 -9.58 -4.37
C GLY A 53 10.21 -11.11 -4.43
N ASP A 54 9.07 -11.75 -4.23
CA ASP A 54 8.89 -13.21 -4.31
C ASP A 54 8.55 -13.72 -5.72
N ALA A 55 8.35 -12.86 -6.73
CA ALA A 55 7.90 -13.29 -8.07
C ALA A 55 8.80 -14.36 -8.73
N ILE A 56 10.10 -14.37 -8.45
CA ILE A 56 11.01 -15.40 -9.01
C ILE A 56 10.99 -16.69 -8.16
N ARG A 57 11.02 -16.55 -6.82
CA ARG A 57 11.18 -17.68 -5.89
C ARG A 57 9.88 -18.40 -5.60
N GLN A 58 8.76 -17.68 -5.64
CA GLN A 58 7.42 -18.20 -5.48
C GLN A 58 7.25 -18.99 -4.17
N ALA A 59 7.94 -18.55 -3.12
CA ALA A 59 8.00 -19.25 -1.84
C ALA A 59 6.83 -18.89 -0.92
N LEU A 60 6.14 -17.77 -1.17
CA LEU A 60 5.01 -17.33 -0.36
C LEU A 60 3.72 -18.09 -0.75
N PRO A 61 2.96 -18.61 0.24
CA PRO A 61 1.64 -19.15 -0.04
C PRO A 61 0.73 -18.02 -0.52
N LEU A 62 0.10 -18.21 -1.68
CA LEU A 62 -0.83 -17.24 -2.24
C LEU A 62 -2.11 -17.21 -1.39
N VAL A 63 -2.45 -16.04 -0.85
CA VAL A 63 -3.73 -15.83 -0.17
C VAL A 63 -4.84 -15.92 -1.23
N GLY A 64 -5.57 -17.04 -1.22
CA GLY A 64 -6.66 -17.32 -2.18
C GLY A 64 -6.40 -18.50 -3.14
N GLY A 65 -5.17 -19.02 -3.22
CA GLY A 65 -4.78 -20.09 -4.15
C GLY A 65 -4.77 -19.63 -5.62
N GLY A 66 -3.72 -19.93 -6.38
CA GLY A 66 -3.63 -19.50 -7.78
C GLY A 66 -2.22 -19.50 -8.38
N VAL A 67 -2.07 -18.81 -9.50
CA VAL A 67 -0.79 -18.54 -10.18
C VAL A 67 -0.13 -17.33 -9.51
N HIS A 68 1.20 -17.25 -9.48
CA HIS A 68 1.92 -16.11 -8.93
C HIS A 68 1.72 -14.85 -9.80
N ASP A 69 0.77 -14.01 -9.41
CA ASP A 69 0.33 -12.77 -10.05
C ASP A 69 1.50 -11.93 -10.57
N TRP A 70 2.47 -11.65 -9.70
CA TRP A 70 3.60 -10.78 -10.02
C TRP A 70 4.61 -11.41 -10.98
N THR A 71 4.77 -12.73 -10.98
CA THR A 71 5.57 -13.44 -11.98
C THR A 71 4.98 -13.23 -13.36
N TYR A 72 3.67 -13.43 -13.49
CA TYR A 72 2.97 -13.24 -14.74
C TYR A 72 3.02 -11.78 -15.19
N LEU A 73 2.69 -10.84 -14.31
CA LEU A 73 2.68 -9.40 -14.62
C LEU A 73 4.08 -8.91 -15.05
N LEU A 74 5.12 -9.22 -14.27
CA LEU A 74 6.49 -8.79 -14.60
C LEU A 74 7.01 -9.46 -15.87
N THR A 75 6.68 -10.72 -16.12
CA THR A 75 7.08 -11.40 -17.37
C THR A 75 6.37 -10.78 -18.58
N ALA A 76 5.06 -10.54 -18.48
CA ALA A 76 4.28 -9.91 -19.53
C ALA A 76 4.75 -8.48 -19.86
N MET A 77 5.27 -7.75 -18.87
CA MET A 77 5.86 -6.42 -19.05
C MET A 77 7.34 -6.45 -19.49
N GLY A 78 7.97 -7.63 -19.56
CA GLY A 78 9.41 -7.75 -19.84
C GLY A 78 10.32 -7.28 -18.69
N LEU A 79 9.79 -7.18 -17.47
CA LEU A 79 10.45 -6.62 -16.28
C LEU A 79 10.85 -7.66 -15.24
N ILE A 80 10.67 -8.96 -15.51
CA ILE A 80 10.99 -10.04 -14.54
C ILE A 80 12.46 -10.01 -14.08
N ALA A 81 13.39 -9.59 -14.94
CA ALA A 81 14.80 -9.41 -14.58
C ALA A 81 15.04 -8.25 -13.57
N HIS A 82 14.06 -7.37 -13.37
CA HIS A 82 14.15 -6.20 -12.48
C HIS A 82 13.31 -6.37 -11.21
N THR A 83 12.81 -7.58 -10.93
CA THR A 83 11.96 -7.92 -9.79
C THR A 83 12.43 -7.28 -8.47
N HIS A 84 13.66 -7.50 -8.06
CA HIS A 84 14.17 -6.98 -6.77
C HIS A 84 14.33 -5.46 -6.75
N PHE A 85 14.62 -4.84 -7.89
CA PHE A 85 14.71 -3.39 -7.98
C PHE A 85 13.33 -2.75 -7.83
N ILE A 86 12.34 -3.28 -8.56
CA ILE A 86 10.95 -2.82 -8.47
C ILE A 86 10.42 -3.01 -7.05
N ALA A 87 10.64 -4.19 -6.43
CA ALA A 87 10.25 -4.43 -5.04
C ALA A 87 10.83 -3.37 -4.09
N LYS A 88 12.12 -3.03 -4.22
CA LYS A 88 12.75 -1.98 -3.40
C LYS A 88 12.12 -0.61 -3.59
N ILE A 89 11.81 -0.21 -4.82
CA ILE A 89 11.15 1.08 -5.09
C ILE A 89 9.77 1.12 -4.44
N ILE A 90 8.96 0.07 -4.63
CA ILE A 90 7.62 -0.04 -4.03
C ILE A 90 7.70 -0.03 -2.49
N PHE A 91 8.69 -0.72 -1.91
CA PHE A 91 8.96 -0.68 -0.47
C PHE A 91 9.26 0.75 0.01
N LEU A 92 10.17 1.46 -0.66
CA LEU A 92 10.55 2.83 -0.30
C LEU A 92 9.36 3.79 -0.38
N ILE A 93 8.49 3.65 -1.39
CA ILE A 93 7.24 4.42 -1.51
C ILE A 93 6.33 4.14 -0.31
N GLY A 94 6.11 2.87 0.03
CA GLY A 94 5.29 2.49 1.18
C GLY A 94 5.83 3.04 2.49
N SER A 95 7.14 2.92 2.72
CA SER A 95 7.80 3.49 3.89
C SER A 95 7.65 5.01 3.95
N ALA A 96 7.87 5.71 2.84
CA ALA A 96 7.73 7.17 2.79
C ALA A 96 6.30 7.62 3.12
N ILE A 97 5.28 6.90 2.63
CA ILE A 97 3.87 7.17 2.96
C ILE A 97 3.61 7.00 4.46
N ILE A 98 4.16 5.94 5.09
CA ILE A 98 4.01 5.70 6.53
C ILE A 98 4.69 6.80 7.35
N PHE A 99 5.91 7.20 7.00
CA PHE A 99 6.60 8.27 7.71
C PHE A 99 5.90 9.63 7.55
N LEU A 100 5.39 9.91 6.35
CA LEU A 100 4.56 11.09 6.10
C LEU A 100 3.27 11.07 6.95
N ASN A 101 2.66 9.89 7.11
CA ASN A 101 1.50 9.73 7.99
C ASN A 101 1.84 10.04 9.45
N PHE A 102 2.95 9.50 9.97
CA PHE A 102 3.38 9.82 11.34
C PHE A 102 3.65 11.31 11.54
N TYR A 103 4.24 11.98 10.53
CA TYR A 103 4.39 13.42 10.55
C TYR A 103 3.02 14.13 10.68
N PHE A 104 2.00 13.71 9.93
CA PHE A 104 0.66 14.31 10.02
C PHE A 104 0.00 14.09 11.38
N ILE A 105 0.08 12.87 11.93
CA ILE A 105 -0.45 12.56 13.26
C ILE A 105 0.25 13.40 14.33
N ALA A 106 1.58 13.48 14.29
CA ALA A 106 2.36 14.29 15.23
C ALA A 106 2.01 15.79 15.13
N ASN A 107 1.89 16.31 13.90
CA ASN A 107 1.50 17.70 13.67
C ASN A 107 0.11 18.03 14.22
N ASP A 108 -0.86 17.12 14.06
CA ASP A 108 -2.20 17.32 14.61
C ASP A 108 -2.22 17.19 16.13
N ALA A 109 -1.45 16.28 16.71
CA ALA A 109 -1.31 16.14 18.15
C ALA A 109 -0.73 17.42 18.79
N MET A 110 0.30 18.02 18.16
CA MET A 110 0.89 19.28 18.64
C MET A 110 -0.08 20.47 18.59
N LYS A 111 -1.05 20.45 17.66
CA LYS A 111 -2.07 21.51 17.56
C LYS A 111 -3.17 21.40 18.61
N HIS A 112 -3.41 20.20 19.15
CA HIS A 112 -4.38 19.99 20.23
C HIS A 112 -3.64 20.15 21.57
N LYS A 113 -3.67 21.37 22.14
CA LYS A 113 -3.13 21.62 23.50
C LYS A 113 -3.81 20.67 24.50
N PRO A 114 -3.06 20.11 25.48
CA PRO A 114 -3.69 19.38 26.57
C PRO A 114 -4.65 20.33 27.29
N ILE A 115 -5.88 19.85 27.55
CA ILE A 115 -6.83 20.56 28.39
C ILE A 115 -6.17 20.65 29.76
N MET A 116 -5.66 21.84 30.11
CA MET A 116 -5.21 22.13 31.46
C MET A 116 -6.45 21.98 32.34
N LEU A 117 -6.52 20.87 33.08
CA LEU A 117 -7.49 20.71 34.16
C LEU A 117 -7.06 21.70 35.25
N ASN A 118 -7.67 22.88 35.24
CA ASN A 118 -7.59 23.84 36.35
C ASN A 118 -8.33 23.29 37.57
#